data_AF-A0A5N6ZZS5-F1
#
_entry.id   AF-A0A5N6ZZS5-F1
#
_cell.length_a   1.000
_cell.length_b   1.000
_cell.length_c   1.000
_cell.angle_alpha   90.00
_cell.angle_beta   90.00
_cell.angle_gamma   90.00
#
_symmetry.space_group_name_H-M   'P 1'
#
loop_
_entity.id
_entity.type
_entity.pdbx_description
1 polymer ?
#
loop_
_entity_poly.entity_id
_entity_poly.type
_entity_poly.pdbx_seq_one_letter_code
_entity_poly.pdbx_strand_id
1 'polypeptide(L)'
;MPQNEYIERWQKQHGKRLDHDERVRKRQAREAHQQSKDAQNLRGLRAKLYQQKRHAEKIQMRKRIKAQEEKNVKSSAPDEPSKTPLPQYLLDRSQATNAKALSSAIKDKRKEQAAKFAVPLPKVKGISEEEMFKVVNTGKKTHKKSWKRMITKPTFVGNDFTRVNPKRERFIRPMGLRYKKANVTHPELGVTVQLPIISVKKNPQNPLYTSLGVLTKGTIVEVNVSELGLVTTSGRVVWGKYAQISNNPENDGCVNAVLLV
;
A
#
# COMPACT_ATOMS: atom_id res chain seq x y z
N MET A 1 43.53 -0.70 19.48
CA MET A 1 42.67 0.29 18.80
C MET A 1 43.31 1.66 18.97
N PRO A 2 43.36 2.52 17.94
CA PRO A 2 43.80 3.89 18.13
C PRO A 2 42.86 4.61 19.10
N GLN A 3 43.44 5.37 20.04
CA GLN A 3 42.72 6.03 21.14
C GLN A 3 42.32 7.46 20.77
N ASN A 4 41.08 7.85 21.10
CA ASN A 4 40.50 9.18 20.92
C ASN A 4 40.52 9.66 19.44
N GLU A 5 40.33 10.98 19.22
CA GLU A 5 40.40 11.65 17.91
C GLU A 5 41.86 11.94 17.50
N TYR A 6 42.67 10.89 17.38
CA TYR A 6 44.09 11.01 17.06
C TYR A 6 44.38 11.71 15.72
N ILE A 7 43.50 11.59 14.71
CA ILE A 7 43.64 12.27 13.40
C ILE A 7 43.45 13.79 13.53
N GLU A 8 42.44 14.22 14.28
CA GLU A 8 42.20 15.65 14.50
C GLU A 8 43.32 16.27 15.34
N ARG A 9 43.77 15.57 16.39
CA ARG A 9 44.94 15.98 17.18
C ARG A 9 46.19 16.12 16.31
N TRP A 10 46.45 15.16 15.42
CA TRP A 10 47.58 15.21 14.50
C TRP A 10 47.47 16.40 13.53
N GLN A 11 46.29 16.69 12.98
CA GLN A 11 46.08 17.87 12.14
C GLN A 11 46.24 19.19 12.90
N LYS A 12 45.89 19.25 14.19
CA LYS A 12 46.12 20.43 15.04
C LYS A 12 47.61 20.65 15.33
N GLN A 13 48.37 19.57 15.52
CA GLN A 13 49.80 19.63 15.87
C GLN A 13 50.71 19.82 14.65
N HIS A 14 50.42 19.14 13.54
CA HIS A 14 51.27 19.07 12.36
C HIS A 14 50.65 19.70 11.11
N GLY A 15 49.42 20.19 11.22
CA GLY A 15 48.69 20.76 10.10
C GLY A 15 48.15 19.69 9.13
N LYS A 16 47.60 20.17 8.03
CA LYS A 16 47.27 19.33 6.87
C LYS A 16 48.45 19.35 5.90
N ARG A 17 48.41 18.45 4.93
CA ARG A 17 49.35 18.46 3.80
C ARG A 17 49.35 19.85 3.14
N LEU A 18 50.53 20.40 2.83
CA LEU A 18 50.68 21.78 2.35
C LEU A 18 49.85 22.09 1.09
N ASP A 19 49.62 21.11 0.21
CA ASP A 19 48.83 21.26 -1.03
C ASP A 19 47.35 20.86 -0.88
N HIS A 20 46.88 20.60 0.35
CA HIS A 20 45.52 20.12 0.62
C HIS A 20 44.46 21.09 0.08
N ASP A 21 44.57 22.37 0.45
CA ASP A 21 43.54 23.37 0.13
C ASP A 21 43.52 23.70 -1.37
N GLU A 22 44.69 23.72 -2.01
CA GLU A 22 44.77 23.83 -3.47
C GLU A 22 44.10 22.66 -4.19
N ARG A 23 44.33 21.43 -3.73
CA ARG A 23 43.72 20.23 -4.31
C ARG A 23 42.22 20.22 -4.13
N VAL A 24 41.72 20.60 -2.94
CA VAL A 24 40.28 20.67 -2.64
C VAL A 24 39.62 21.73 -3.52
N ARG A 25 40.20 22.94 -3.60
CA ARG A 25 39.70 24.02 -4.48
C ARG A 25 39.64 23.57 -5.94
N LYS A 26 40.73 22.98 -6.47
CA LYS A 26 40.79 22.46 -7.85
C LYS A 26 39.81 21.30 -8.09
N ARG A 27 39.45 20.53 -7.05
CA ARG A 27 38.45 19.45 -7.16
C ARG A 27 37.04 20.02 -7.26
N GLN A 28 36.68 20.95 -6.37
CA GLN A 28 35.37 21.63 -6.39
C GLN A 28 35.14 22.37 -7.71
N ALA A 29 36.14 23.09 -8.21
CA ALA A 29 36.04 23.79 -9.50
C ALA A 29 35.82 22.83 -10.69
N ARG A 30 36.45 21.66 -10.68
CA ARG A 30 36.29 20.63 -11.74
C ARG A 30 34.99 19.85 -11.63
N GLU A 31 34.31 19.90 -10.48
CA GLU A 31 33.14 19.09 -10.21
C GLU A 31 31.99 19.37 -11.19
N ALA A 32 31.75 20.64 -11.54
CA ALA A 32 30.71 21.01 -12.51
C ALA A 32 30.94 20.40 -13.90
N HIS A 33 32.18 20.39 -14.37
CA HIS A 33 32.55 19.76 -15.65
C HIS A 33 32.44 18.23 -15.57
N GLN A 34 32.89 17.65 -14.46
CA GLN A 34 32.78 16.21 -14.22
C GLN A 34 31.31 15.77 -14.20
N GLN A 35 30.44 16.53 -13.54
CA GLN A 35 29.00 16.26 -13.50
C GLN A 35 28.35 16.30 -14.90
N SER A 36 28.73 17.27 -15.74
CA SER A 36 28.26 17.36 -17.12
C SER A 36 28.76 16.18 -17.96
N LYS A 37 30.06 15.85 -17.82
CA LYS A 37 30.68 14.71 -18.50
C LYS A 37 30.01 13.39 -18.12
N ASP A 38 29.75 13.17 -16.84
CA ASP A 38 29.11 11.96 -16.35
C ASP A 38 27.65 11.87 -16.84
N ALA A 39 26.94 12.99 -16.92
CA ALA A 39 25.58 13.03 -17.47
C ALA A 39 25.52 12.55 -18.93
N GLN A 40 26.51 12.92 -19.75
CA GLN A 40 26.56 12.60 -21.17
C GLN A 40 27.12 11.19 -21.45
N ASN A 41 28.08 10.74 -20.64
CA ASN A 41 28.88 9.56 -20.94
C ASN A 41 28.48 8.30 -20.16
N LEU A 42 27.81 8.43 -19.00
CA LEU A 42 27.32 7.26 -18.29
C LEU A 42 26.26 6.54 -19.14
N ARG A 43 26.31 5.20 -19.15
CA ARG A 43 25.38 4.34 -19.91
C ARG A 43 24.65 3.37 -18.99
N GLY A 44 23.51 2.87 -19.46
CA GLY A 44 22.72 1.83 -18.78
C GLY A 44 22.20 2.25 -17.40
N LEU A 45 22.24 1.34 -16.43
CA LEU A 45 21.72 1.57 -15.08
C LEU A 45 22.43 2.72 -14.36
N ARG A 46 23.74 2.89 -14.57
CA ARG A 46 24.53 3.96 -13.95
C ARG A 46 24.03 5.34 -14.35
N ALA A 47 23.69 5.53 -15.63
CA ALA A 47 23.10 6.78 -16.13
C ALA A 47 21.73 7.07 -15.47
N LYS A 48 20.88 6.03 -15.35
CA LYS A 48 19.56 6.15 -14.71
C LYS A 48 19.66 6.55 -13.25
N LEU A 49 20.52 5.89 -12.48
CA LEU A 49 20.76 6.21 -11.07
C LEU A 49 21.34 7.61 -10.89
N TYR A 50 22.29 8.00 -11.76
CA TYR A 50 22.86 9.34 -11.76
C TYR A 50 21.80 10.42 -12.00
N GLN A 51 20.94 10.25 -13.00
CA GLN A 51 19.87 11.21 -13.28
C GLN A 51 18.82 11.26 -12.17
N GLN A 52 18.46 10.11 -11.58
CA GLN A 52 17.55 10.05 -10.44
C GLN A 52 18.10 10.84 -9.24
N LYS A 53 19.40 10.68 -8.94
CA LYS A 53 20.09 11.45 -7.89
C LYS A 53 20.05 12.95 -8.18
N ARG A 54 20.39 13.36 -9.41
CA ARG A 54 20.37 14.78 -9.83
C ARG A 54 18.97 15.39 -9.76
N HIS A 55 17.93 14.62 -10.11
CA HIS A 55 16.55 15.06 -10.00
C HIS A 55 16.16 15.33 -8.54
N ALA A 56 16.52 14.42 -7.61
CA ALA A 56 16.28 14.60 -6.19
C ALA A 56 17.02 15.81 -5.60
N GLU A 57 18.29 16.01 -5.96
CA GLU A 57 19.09 17.18 -5.54
C GLU A 57 18.46 18.50 -5.99
N LYS A 58 17.99 18.58 -7.25
CA LYS A 58 17.30 19.75 -7.79
C LYS A 58 16.00 20.04 -7.03
N ILE A 59 15.19 19.02 -6.74
CA ILE A 59 13.97 19.19 -5.96
C ILE A 59 14.28 19.67 -4.56
N GLN A 60 15.29 19.09 -3.90
CA GLN A 60 15.68 19.49 -2.55
C GLN A 60 16.13 20.94 -2.50
N MET A 61 16.97 21.37 -3.46
CA MET A 61 17.40 22.77 -3.55
C MET A 61 16.24 23.73 -3.85
N ARG A 62 15.33 23.37 -4.77
CA ARG A 62 14.13 24.17 -5.04
C ARG A 62 13.26 24.34 -3.79
N LYS A 63 13.04 23.26 -3.02
CA LYS A 63 12.28 23.32 -1.77
C LYS A 63 12.95 24.20 -0.72
N ARG A 64 14.29 24.12 -0.59
CA ARG A 64 15.05 24.97 0.34
C ARG A 64 14.99 26.45 -0.02
N ILE A 65 15.17 26.77 -1.30
CA ILE A 65 15.08 28.15 -1.80
C ILE A 65 13.68 28.69 -1.54
N LYS A 66 12.64 27.93 -1.92
CA LYS A 66 11.24 28.30 -1.70
C LYS A 66 10.93 28.53 -0.21
N ALA A 67 11.37 27.63 0.67
CA ALA A 67 11.16 27.80 2.11
C ALA A 67 11.88 29.04 2.68
N GLN A 68 13.06 29.40 2.13
CA GLN A 68 13.78 30.61 2.54
C GLN A 68 13.08 31.88 2.03
N GLU A 69 12.57 31.87 0.80
CA GLU A 69 11.79 32.96 0.21
C GLU A 69 10.48 33.17 0.98
N GLU A 70 9.75 32.09 1.27
CA GLU A 70 8.51 32.10 2.07
C GLU A 70 8.75 32.51 3.53
N LYS A 71 9.95 32.26 4.09
CA LYS A 71 10.30 32.77 5.42
C LYS A 71 10.53 34.27 5.42
N ASN A 72 11.10 34.80 4.34
CA ASN A 72 11.40 36.23 4.20
C ASN A 72 10.15 37.04 3.88
N VAL A 73 9.18 36.44 3.19
CA VAL A 73 7.84 37.01 3.02
C VAL A 73 7.04 36.66 4.27
N LYS A 74 6.78 37.65 5.14
CA LYS A 74 5.70 37.50 6.13
C LYS A 74 4.39 37.39 5.36
N SER A 75 4.00 36.19 4.94
CA SER A 75 2.61 35.95 4.59
C SER A 75 1.81 36.35 5.81
N SER A 76 0.76 37.15 5.61
CA SER A 76 -0.34 37.20 6.57
C SER A 76 -0.66 35.77 6.99
N ALA A 77 -1.05 35.59 8.26
CA ALA A 77 -1.51 34.32 8.78
C ALA A 77 -2.32 33.56 7.72
N PRO A 78 -2.21 32.21 7.64
CA PRO A 78 -2.94 31.43 6.64
C PRO A 78 -4.36 31.98 6.53
N ASP A 79 -4.79 32.35 5.31
CA ASP A 79 -6.12 32.92 5.07
C ASP A 79 -7.09 32.16 5.94
N GLU A 80 -7.65 32.87 6.94
CA GLU A 80 -8.49 32.26 7.95
C GLU A 80 -9.54 31.41 7.26
N PRO A 81 -9.86 30.21 7.79
CA PRO A 81 -10.89 29.38 7.19
C PRO A 81 -12.24 30.11 7.30
N SER A 82 -12.67 30.71 6.19
CA SER A 82 -13.95 31.39 6.00
C SER A 82 -14.21 32.61 6.92
N LYS A 83 -14.91 33.63 6.41
CA LYS A 83 -15.36 34.81 7.20
C LYS A 83 -16.31 34.46 8.37
N THR A 84 -16.58 33.18 8.58
CA THR A 84 -17.47 32.63 9.60
C THR A 84 -16.64 31.71 10.51
N PRO A 85 -16.53 31.99 11.82
CA PRO A 85 -15.84 31.10 12.74
C PRO A 85 -16.53 29.73 12.74
N LEU A 86 -15.84 28.71 12.24
CA LEU A 86 -16.29 27.34 12.34
C LEU A 86 -15.74 26.74 13.64
N PRO A 87 -16.57 26.06 14.44
CA PRO A 87 -16.08 25.23 15.54
C PRO A 87 -15.01 24.24 15.05
N GLN A 88 -14.02 23.93 15.90
CA GLN A 88 -12.88 23.05 15.56
C GLN A 88 -13.31 21.73 14.89
N TYR A 89 -14.44 21.17 15.29
CA TYR A 89 -14.99 19.91 14.75
C TYR A 89 -15.64 20.02 13.35
N LEU A 90 -15.74 21.23 12.78
CA LEU A 90 -16.25 21.51 11.43
C LEU A 90 -15.17 22.00 10.45
N LEU A 91 -13.97 22.35 10.92
CA LEU A 91 -12.89 22.89 10.09
C LEU A 91 -12.44 21.92 8.97
N ASP A 92 -12.44 20.61 9.23
CA ASP A 92 -12.02 19.59 8.27
C ASP A 92 -13.17 19.03 7.40
N ARG A 93 -14.38 19.58 7.55
CA ARG A 93 -15.58 19.16 6.81
C ARG A 93 -15.97 20.23 5.79
N SER A 94 -15.13 20.46 4.77
CA SER A 94 -15.45 21.43 3.73
C SER A 94 -16.68 20.99 2.92
N GLN A 95 -17.86 21.56 3.21
CA GLN A 95 -18.98 21.55 2.27
C GLN A 95 -18.84 22.77 1.36
N ALA A 96 -18.62 22.52 0.06
CA ALA A 96 -18.62 23.57 -0.94
C ALA A 96 -20.01 24.23 -1.00
N THR A 97 -20.09 25.49 -0.59
CA THR A 97 -21.28 26.33 -0.74
C THR A 97 -21.48 26.68 -2.20
N ASN A 98 -22.36 25.95 -2.90
CA ASN A 98 -22.76 26.28 -4.26
C ASN A 98 -24.29 26.16 -4.37
N ALA A 99 -24.99 27.29 -4.36
CA ALA A 99 -26.45 27.34 -4.54
C ALA A 99 -26.93 26.74 -5.90
N LYS A 100 -26.03 26.59 -6.88
CA LYS A 100 -26.28 25.85 -8.12
C LYS A 100 -26.30 24.32 -7.97
N ALA A 101 -25.90 23.77 -6.82
CA ALA A 101 -25.87 22.33 -6.55
C ALA A 101 -27.23 21.75 -6.16
N LEU A 102 -28.24 22.56 -5.81
CA LEU A 102 -29.55 22.07 -5.36
C LEU A 102 -30.34 21.35 -6.47
N SER A 103 -30.19 21.76 -7.74
CA SER A 103 -30.87 21.14 -8.88
C SER A 103 -30.14 19.91 -9.41
N SER A 104 -28.80 19.85 -9.30
CA SER A 104 -28.02 18.63 -9.54
C SER A 104 -28.17 17.61 -8.39
N ALA A 105 -28.37 18.08 -7.14
CA ALA A 105 -28.52 17.25 -5.95
C ALA A 105 -29.69 16.26 -6.00
N ILE A 106 -30.75 16.48 -6.79
CA ILE A 106 -31.86 15.52 -6.92
C ILE A 106 -31.45 14.33 -7.83
N LYS A 107 -30.74 14.62 -8.94
CA LYS A 107 -30.17 13.58 -9.81
C LYS A 107 -29.01 12.87 -9.13
N ASP A 108 -28.20 13.62 -8.39
CA ASP A 108 -27.11 13.10 -7.60
C ASP A 108 -27.67 12.24 -6.45
N LYS A 109 -28.68 12.66 -5.69
CA LYS A 109 -29.34 11.83 -4.65
C LYS A 109 -29.83 10.48 -5.15
N ARG A 110 -30.40 10.41 -6.37
CA ARG A 110 -30.83 9.14 -6.98
C ARG A 110 -29.64 8.24 -7.35
N LYS A 111 -28.52 8.82 -7.82
CA LYS A 111 -27.26 8.10 -8.05
C LYS A 111 -26.53 7.76 -6.74
N GLU A 112 -26.68 8.59 -5.72
CA GLU A 112 -26.03 8.53 -4.42
C GLU A 112 -26.59 7.40 -3.57
N GLN A 113 -27.89 7.09 -3.64
CA GLN A 113 -28.45 5.92 -2.94
C GLN A 113 -27.79 4.60 -3.37
N ALA A 114 -27.51 4.43 -4.66
CA ALA A 114 -26.81 3.26 -5.18
C ALA A 114 -25.29 3.31 -4.90
N ALA A 115 -24.69 4.50 -4.90
CA ALA A 115 -23.27 4.70 -4.63
C ALA A 115 -22.91 4.67 -3.14
N LYS A 116 -23.86 4.96 -2.24
CA LYS A 116 -23.63 5.08 -0.79
C LYS A 116 -23.28 3.75 -0.13
N PHE A 117 -23.78 2.64 -0.67
CA PHE A 117 -23.45 1.28 -0.21
C PHE A 117 -22.57 0.53 -1.21
N ALA A 118 -22.00 1.24 -2.20
CA ALA A 118 -21.07 0.63 -3.12
C ALA A 118 -19.77 0.29 -2.38
N VAL A 119 -19.33 -0.95 -2.52
CA VAL A 119 -18.00 -1.34 -2.05
C VAL A 119 -16.93 -0.59 -2.85
N PRO A 120 -15.74 -0.32 -2.27
CA PRO A 120 -14.67 0.44 -2.93
C PRO A 120 -14.26 -0.13 -4.31
N LEU A 121 -14.31 -1.45 -4.48
CA LEU A 121 -14.04 -2.14 -5.75
C LEU A 121 -15.31 -2.87 -6.22
N PRO A 122 -16.23 -2.22 -6.94
CA PRO A 122 -17.50 -2.83 -7.36
C PRO A 122 -17.31 -3.83 -8.51
N LYS A 123 -16.36 -3.56 -9.41
CA LYS A 123 -16.04 -4.42 -10.56
C LYS A 123 -14.55 -4.72 -10.56
N VAL A 124 -14.22 -6.00 -10.60
CA VAL A 124 -12.84 -6.49 -10.66
C VAL A 124 -12.64 -7.27 -11.96
N LYS A 125 -11.38 -7.33 -12.42
CA LYS A 125 -10.98 -8.17 -13.56
C LYS A 125 -11.44 -9.61 -13.32
N GLY A 126 -12.12 -10.19 -14.31
CA GLY A 126 -12.47 -11.62 -14.29
C GLY A 126 -11.20 -12.48 -14.35
N ILE A 127 -11.20 -13.59 -13.64
CA ILE A 127 -10.13 -14.60 -13.67
C ILE A 127 -10.69 -15.84 -14.34
N SER A 128 -9.94 -16.42 -15.27
CA SER A 128 -10.31 -17.66 -15.92
C SER A 128 -10.12 -18.85 -14.97
N GLU A 129 -10.89 -19.93 -15.16
CA GLU A 129 -10.73 -21.14 -14.34
C GLU A 129 -9.35 -21.78 -14.52
N GLU A 130 -8.75 -21.65 -15.71
CA GLU A 130 -7.41 -22.14 -16.01
C GLU A 130 -6.33 -21.44 -15.17
N GLU A 131 -6.45 -20.12 -14.98
CA GLU A 131 -5.53 -19.36 -14.13
C GLU A 131 -5.68 -19.74 -12.64
N MET A 132 -6.91 -20.06 -12.21
CA MET A 132 -7.24 -20.42 -10.84
C MET A 132 -6.80 -21.85 -10.47
N PHE A 133 -6.96 -22.80 -11.41
CA PHE A 133 -6.79 -24.22 -11.15
C PHE A 133 -5.70 -24.83 -12.02
N LYS A 134 -4.59 -25.20 -11.39
CA LYS A 134 -3.58 -26.05 -12.01
C LYS A 134 -4.02 -27.51 -12.02
N VAL A 135 -3.96 -28.16 -13.18
CA VAL A 135 -4.25 -29.61 -13.31
C VAL A 135 -3.14 -30.43 -12.64
N VAL A 136 -3.53 -31.42 -11.83
CA VAL A 136 -2.59 -32.35 -11.19
C VAL A 136 -2.81 -33.76 -11.74
N ASN A 137 -1.79 -34.29 -12.40
CA ASN A 137 -1.82 -35.60 -13.04
C ASN A 137 -1.35 -36.70 -12.08
N THR A 138 -2.09 -37.81 -12.02
CA THR A 138 -1.85 -38.93 -11.11
C THR A 138 -1.70 -40.26 -11.86
N GLY A 139 -0.92 -41.19 -11.29
CA GLY A 139 -0.68 -42.54 -11.84
C GLY A 139 0.81 -42.81 -12.13
N LYS A 140 1.28 -44.01 -11.79
CA LYS A 140 2.72 -44.35 -11.71
C LYS A 140 3.50 -44.27 -13.03
N LYS A 141 2.92 -44.73 -14.14
CA LYS A 141 3.68 -44.90 -15.41
C LYS A 141 3.43 -43.81 -16.44
N THR A 142 2.20 -43.31 -16.53
CA THR A 142 1.80 -42.43 -17.65
C THR A 142 1.02 -41.20 -17.20
N HIS A 143 0.80 -41.02 -15.89
CA HIS A 143 0.11 -39.86 -15.34
C HIS A 143 -1.21 -39.49 -16.05
N LYS A 144 -1.94 -40.47 -16.60
CA LYS A 144 -3.12 -40.24 -17.46
C LYS A 144 -4.33 -39.66 -16.72
N LYS A 145 -4.36 -39.73 -15.38
CA LYS A 145 -5.54 -39.32 -14.59
C LYS A 145 -5.38 -37.87 -14.11
N SER A 146 -6.13 -36.96 -14.71
CA SER A 146 -6.07 -35.51 -14.49
C SER A 146 -7.29 -34.94 -13.76
N TRP A 147 -7.90 -35.70 -12.84
CA TRP A 147 -9.15 -35.28 -12.17
C TRP A 147 -8.95 -34.27 -11.02
N LYS A 148 -7.72 -34.13 -10.52
CA LYS A 148 -7.39 -33.21 -9.42
C LYS A 148 -7.08 -31.80 -9.92
N ARG A 149 -7.41 -30.81 -9.10
CA ARG A 149 -7.22 -29.37 -9.36
C ARG A 149 -6.53 -28.73 -8.16
N MET A 150 -5.39 -28.12 -8.37
CA MET A 150 -4.67 -27.36 -7.34
C MET A 150 -4.99 -25.88 -7.49
N ILE A 151 -5.38 -25.24 -6.39
CA ILE A 151 -5.62 -23.80 -6.36
C ILE A 151 -4.26 -23.09 -6.34
N THR A 152 -4.05 -22.18 -7.28
CA THR A 152 -2.81 -21.39 -7.44
C THR A 152 -2.88 -20.05 -6.70
N LYS A 153 -4.09 -19.59 -6.37
CA LYS A 153 -4.32 -18.33 -5.67
C LYS A 153 -4.33 -18.52 -4.14
N PRO A 154 -4.03 -17.46 -3.38
CA PRO A 154 -4.18 -17.44 -1.92
C PRO A 154 -5.57 -17.86 -1.46
N THR A 155 -5.62 -18.60 -0.34
CA THR A 155 -6.84 -19.15 0.23
C THR A 155 -6.89 -18.88 1.74
N PHE A 156 -8.10 -18.68 2.25
CA PHE A 156 -8.43 -18.78 3.65
C PHE A 156 -9.01 -20.16 3.93
N VAL A 157 -8.58 -20.72 5.04
CA VAL A 157 -9.02 -22.01 5.52
C VAL A 157 -9.27 -21.84 7.01
N GLY A 158 -10.46 -22.23 7.48
CA GLY A 158 -10.83 -22.10 8.89
C GLY A 158 -9.89 -22.85 9.83
N ASN A 159 -9.88 -22.47 11.10
CA ASN A 159 -8.97 -23.02 12.10
C ASN A 159 -9.13 -24.54 12.28
N ASP A 160 -10.34 -25.06 12.14
CA ASP A 160 -10.67 -26.49 12.31
C ASP A 160 -10.49 -27.33 11.03
N PHE A 161 -9.75 -26.83 10.05
CA PHE A 161 -9.59 -27.53 8.79
C PHE A 161 -8.69 -28.74 8.88
N THR A 162 -9.28 -29.90 8.63
CA THR A 162 -8.58 -31.16 8.38
C THR A 162 -8.58 -31.50 6.89
N ARG A 163 -7.45 -31.98 6.37
CA ARG A 163 -7.37 -32.40 4.97
C ARG A 163 -8.19 -33.68 4.76
N VAL A 164 -8.98 -33.69 3.70
CA VAL A 164 -9.71 -34.88 3.27
C VAL A 164 -8.74 -35.94 2.73
N ASN A 165 -9.10 -37.22 2.85
CA ASN A 165 -8.34 -38.33 2.28
C ASN A 165 -7.93 -38.05 0.82
N PRO A 166 -6.64 -38.22 0.45
CA PRO A 166 -6.14 -37.94 -0.90
C PRO A 166 -6.91 -38.63 -2.05
N LYS A 167 -7.59 -39.74 -1.79
CA LYS A 167 -8.41 -40.42 -2.80
C LYS A 167 -9.72 -39.68 -3.11
N ARG A 168 -10.26 -38.92 -2.16
CA ARG A 168 -11.51 -38.13 -2.28
C ARG A 168 -11.25 -36.64 -2.53
N GLU A 169 -10.04 -36.15 -2.21
CA GLU A 169 -9.65 -34.75 -2.43
C GLU A 169 -9.48 -34.43 -3.92
N ARG A 170 -10.43 -33.65 -4.48
CA ARG A 170 -10.38 -33.12 -5.85
C ARG A 170 -9.70 -31.76 -5.91
N PHE A 171 -10.09 -30.82 -5.05
CA PHE A 171 -9.53 -29.47 -4.96
C PHE A 171 -8.46 -29.38 -3.87
N ILE A 172 -7.22 -29.12 -4.27
CA ILE A 172 -6.07 -29.05 -3.38
C ILE A 172 -5.80 -27.59 -3.05
N ARG A 173 -5.85 -27.26 -1.76
CA ARG A 173 -5.46 -25.95 -1.20
C ARG A 173 -4.10 -26.07 -0.54
N PRO A 174 -2.98 -25.71 -1.20
CA PRO A 174 -1.64 -25.92 -0.66
C PRO A 174 -1.40 -25.06 0.59
N MET A 175 -0.66 -25.60 1.58
CA MET A 175 -0.45 -24.92 2.86
C MET A 175 0.30 -23.59 2.73
N GLY A 176 1.24 -23.49 1.78
CA GLY A 176 2.00 -22.26 1.54
C GLY A 176 1.15 -21.09 0.99
N LEU A 177 -0.07 -21.36 0.52
CA LEU A 177 -1.00 -20.32 0.06
C LEU A 177 -2.15 -20.08 1.06
N ARG A 178 -2.07 -20.62 2.28
CA ARG A 178 -3.12 -20.44 3.29
C ARG A 178 -2.81 -19.25 4.18
N TYR A 179 -3.66 -18.24 4.13
CA TYR A 179 -3.57 -17.05 4.97
C TYR A 179 -4.56 -17.14 6.12
N LYS A 180 -4.13 -16.67 7.30
CA LYS A 180 -4.98 -16.58 8.51
C LYS A 180 -5.28 -15.14 8.92
N LYS A 181 -4.46 -14.19 8.48
CA LYS A 181 -4.57 -12.76 8.80
C LYS A 181 -4.55 -11.93 7.52
N ALA A 182 -5.19 -10.76 7.57
CA ALA A 182 -5.16 -9.74 6.54
C ALA A 182 -4.63 -8.42 7.13
N ASN A 183 -3.96 -7.63 6.31
CA ASN A 183 -3.60 -6.26 6.66
C ASN A 183 -4.77 -5.35 6.28
N VAL A 184 -5.49 -4.84 7.28
CA VAL A 184 -6.74 -4.10 7.08
C VAL A 184 -6.54 -2.62 7.39
N THR A 185 -6.91 -1.77 6.43
CA THR A 185 -6.88 -0.30 6.59
C THR A 185 -8.26 0.23 6.96
N HIS A 186 -8.33 1.07 7.99
CA HIS A 186 -9.53 1.86 8.30
C HIS A 186 -9.49 3.19 7.52
N PRO A 187 -10.41 3.44 6.57
CA PRO A 187 -10.32 4.61 5.68
C PRO A 187 -10.41 5.95 6.42
N GLU A 188 -11.21 6.06 7.49
CA GLU A 188 -11.38 7.32 8.22
C GLU A 188 -10.24 7.64 9.19
N LEU A 189 -9.63 6.63 9.82
CA LEU A 189 -8.58 6.82 10.84
C LEU A 189 -7.17 6.84 10.22
N GLY A 190 -7.01 6.37 8.98
CA GLY A 190 -5.70 6.25 8.33
C GLY A 190 -4.77 5.21 8.97
N VAL A 191 -5.30 4.31 9.80
CA VAL A 191 -4.53 3.27 10.51
C VAL A 191 -4.67 1.92 9.82
N THR A 192 -3.58 1.15 9.82
CA THR A 192 -3.52 -0.22 9.30
C THR A 192 -3.24 -1.21 10.42
N VAL A 193 -4.05 -2.27 10.52
CA VAL A 193 -3.92 -3.29 11.57
C VAL A 193 -3.96 -4.68 10.94
N GLN A 194 -3.13 -5.60 11.45
CA GLN A 194 -3.07 -6.98 10.98
C GLN A 194 -4.10 -7.87 11.68
N LEU A 195 -5.33 -7.88 11.16
CA LEU A 195 -6.46 -8.55 11.79
C LEU A 195 -6.61 -10.01 11.32
N PRO A 196 -7.05 -10.94 12.20
CA PRO A 196 -7.36 -12.31 11.80
C PRO A 196 -8.61 -12.36 10.90
N ILE A 197 -8.54 -13.18 9.85
CA ILE A 197 -9.68 -13.47 8.98
C ILE A 197 -10.57 -14.49 9.71
N ILE A 198 -11.87 -14.20 9.77
CA ILE A 198 -12.89 -15.09 10.34
C ILE A 198 -13.49 -15.96 9.24
N SER A 199 -13.94 -15.34 8.15
CA SER A 199 -14.60 -16.04 7.05
C SER A 199 -14.48 -15.30 5.72
N VAL A 200 -14.67 -16.02 4.62
CA VAL A 200 -14.82 -15.43 3.28
C VAL A 200 -16.31 -15.36 2.98
N LYS A 201 -16.85 -14.16 2.76
CA LYS A 201 -18.28 -13.96 2.53
C LYS A 201 -18.66 -13.94 1.05
N LYS A 202 -17.85 -13.28 0.22
CA LYS A 202 -18.16 -13.13 -1.20
C LYS A 202 -16.90 -13.01 -2.03
N ASN A 203 -16.70 -13.96 -2.94
CA ASN A 203 -15.78 -13.78 -4.06
C ASN A 203 -16.57 -13.21 -5.27
N PRO A 204 -16.08 -12.14 -5.94
CA PRO A 204 -16.79 -11.50 -7.05
C PRO A 204 -16.86 -12.36 -8.33
N GLN A 205 -16.01 -13.38 -8.47
CA GLN A 205 -15.92 -14.15 -9.72
C GLN A 205 -16.89 -15.33 -9.77
N ASN A 206 -16.92 -16.14 -8.70
CA ASN A 206 -17.74 -17.35 -8.65
C ASN A 206 -18.06 -17.73 -7.19
N PRO A 207 -19.32 -18.08 -6.85
CA PRO A 207 -19.66 -18.63 -5.54
C PRO A 207 -18.81 -19.83 -5.09
N LEU A 208 -18.34 -20.67 -6.02
CA LEU A 208 -17.45 -21.79 -5.73
C LEU A 208 -16.11 -21.33 -5.14
N TYR A 209 -15.63 -20.14 -5.51
CA TYR A 209 -14.41 -19.57 -4.93
C TYR A 209 -14.63 -19.08 -3.50
N THR A 210 -15.85 -18.63 -3.17
CA THR A 210 -16.24 -18.32 -1.80
C THR A 210 -16.18 -19.57 -0.93
N SER A 211 -16.72 -20.71 -1.38
CA SER A 211 -16.72 -21.95 -0.60
C SER A 211 -15.32 -22.58 -0.46
N LEU A 212 -14.48 -22.44 -1.49
CA LEU A 212 -13.07 -22.84 -1.42
C LEU A 212 -12.22 -21.86 -0.59
N GLY A 213 -12.75 -20.68 -0.26
CA GLY A 213 -12.08 -19.65 0.52
C GLY A 213 -11.01 -18.90 -0.26
N VAL A 214 -11.13 -18.75 -1.58
CA VAL A 214 -10.12 -18.08 -2.41
C VAL A 214 -10.12 -16.57 -2.15
N LEU A 215 -8.93 -16.02 -1.92
CA LEU A 215 -8.65 -14.62 -1.62
C LEU A 215 -8.10 -13.91 -2.86
N THR A 216 -8.99 -13.49 -3.76
CA THR A 216 -8.64 -12.65 -4.91
C THR A 216 -8.96 -11.18 -4.64
N LYS A 217 -8.45 -10.28 -5.49
CA LYS A 217 -8.87 -8.87 -5.47
C LYS A 217 -10.40 -8.74 -5.51
N GLY A 218 -10.93 -7.84 -4.68
CA GLY A 218 -12.36 -7.59 -4.53
C GLY A 218 -13.12 -8.61 -3.68
N THR A 219 -12.46 -9.67 -3.18
CA THR A 219 -13.11 -10.62 -2.26
C THR A 219 -13.48 -9.90 -0.96
N ILE A 220 -14.70 -10.13 -0.50
CA ILE A 220 -15.20 -9.64 0.78
C ILE A 220 -14.95 -10.72 1.83
N VAL A 221 -14.17 -10.34 2.84
CA VAL A 221 -13.82 -11.15 3.99
C VAL A 221 -14.41 -10.54 5.25
N GLU A 222 -14.73 -11.38 6.22
CA GLU A 222 -15.05 -10.99 7.58
C GLU A 222 -13.77 -11.05 8.39
N VAL A 223 -13.41 -9.95 9.03
CA VAL A 223 -12.19 -9.81 9.84
C VAL A 223 -12.55 -9.51 11.28
N ASN A 224 -11.74 -10.03 12.20
CA ASN A 224 -11.94 -9.76 13.61
C ASN A 224 -11.43 -8.35 13.94
N VAL A 225 -12.32 -7.48 14.40
CA VAL A 225 -12.03 -6.06 14.70
C VAL A 225 -11.99 -5.77 16.20
N SER A 226 -11.86 -6.80 17.05
CA SER A 226 -11.77 -6.63 18.50
C SER A 226 -10.64 -5.68 18.93
N GLU A 227 -9.52 -5.66 18.20
CA GLU A 227 -8.38 -4.77 18.45
C GLU A 227 -8.69 -3.28 18.16
N LEU A 228 -9.72 -2.99 17.35
CA LEU A 228 -10.13 -1.61 17.02
C LEU A 228 -11.07 -1.00 18.06
N GLY A 229 -11.62 -1.80 18.99
CA GLY A 229 -12.50 -1.32 20.05
C GLY A 229 -13.81 -0.68 19.53
N LEU A 230 -14.33 -1.14 18.39
CA LEU A 230 -15.57 -0.61 17.83
C LEU A 230 -16.77 -1.03 18.70
N VAL A 231 -17.63 -0.06 19.05
CA VAL A 231 -18.82 -0.29 19.89
C VAL A 231 -20.05 0.24 19.17
N THR A 232 -21.14 -0.53 19.22
CA THR A 232 -22.44 -0.06 18.71
C THR A 232 -23.05 0.98 19.63
N THR A 233 -24.05 1.75 19.17
CA THR A 233 -24.79 2.71 20.03
C THR A 233 -25.42 2.06 21.26
N SER A 234 -25.68 0.75 21.20
CA SER A 234 -26.21 -0.06 22.31
C SER A 234 -25.15 -0.50 23.34
N GLY A 235 -23.88 -0.11 23.19
CA GLY A 235 -22.79 -0.50 24.09
C GLY A 235 -22.22 -1.89 23.84
N ARG A 236 -22.73 -2.65 22.84
CA ARG A 236 -22.17 -3.95 22.45
C ARG A 236 -20.91 -3.78 21.61
N VAL A 237 -19.85 -4.51 21.98
CA VAL A 237 -18.58 -4.55 21.25
C VAL A 237 -18.75 -5.28 19.92
N VAL A 238 -18.29 -4.65 18.85
CA VAL A 238 -18.22 -5.23 17.51
C VAL A 238 -16.90 -5.98 17.40
N TRP A 239 -16.98 -7.29 17.16
CA TRP A 239 -15.81 -8.15 16.99
C TRP A 239 -15.64 -8.62 15.55
N GLY A 240 -16.64 -8.50 14.68
CA GLY A 240 -16.57 -8.88 13.27
C GLY A 240 -17.02 -7.75 12.36
N LYS A 241 -16.24 -7.44 11.33
CA LYS A 241 -16.63 -6.47 10.29
C LYS A 241 -16.18 -6.93 8.92
N TYR A 242 -16.86 -6.45 7.88
CA TYR A 242 -16.49 -6.77 6.51
C TYR A 242 -15.34 -5.90 6.03
N ALA A 243 -14.43 -6.51 5.27
CA ALA A 243 -13.35 -5.84 4.59
C ALA A 243 -13.24 -6.38 3.16
N GLN A 244 -12.85 -5.52 2.23
CA GLN A 244 -12.66 -5.88 0.83
C GLN A 244 -11.17 -5.91 0.49
N ILE A 245 -10.70 -7.03 -0.06
CA ILE A 245 -9.31 -7.18 -0.51
C ILE A 245 -9.04 -6.22 -1.68
N SER A 246 -8.00 -5.40 -1.56
CA SER A 246 -7.67 -4.33 -2.51
C SER A 246 -6.58 -4.71 -3.51
N ASN A 247 -5.64 -5.57 -3.12
CA ASN A 247 -4.51 -6.00 -3.96
C ASN A 247 -4.76 -7.39 -4.60
N ASN A 248 -3.77 -7.88 -5.35
CA ASN A 248 -3.71 -9.24 -5.88
C ASN A 248 -2.72 -10.05 -5.02
N PRO A 249 -3.19 -10.79 -4.00
CA PRO A 249 -2.30 -11.39 -2.99
C PRO A 249 -1.33 -12.43 -3.57
N GLU A 250 -1.62 -12.99 -4.75
CA GLU A 250 -0.74 -13.93 -5.45
C GLU A 250 0.60 -13.34 -5.90
N ASN A 251 0.69 -12.02 -6.09
CA ASN A 251 1.90 -11.36 -6.58
C ASN A 251 2.78 -10.83 -5.44
N ASP A 252 2.14 -10.44 -4.33
CA ASP A 252 2.80 -9.67 -3.26
C ASP A 252 3.08 -10.52 -2.01
N GLY A 253 2.36 -11.63 -1.82
CA GLY A 253 2.44 -12.43 -0.59
C GLY A 253 1.76 -11.76 0.62
N CYS A 254 1.03 -10.66 0.42
CA CYS A 254 0.27 -9.96 1.45
C CYS A 254 -1.21 -9.88 1.06
N VAL A 255 -2.10 -10.07 2.02
CA VAL A 255 -3.54 -9.85 1.84
C VAL A 255 -3.88 -8.47 2.40
N ASN A 256 -3.92 -7.45 1.54
CA ASN A 256 -4.28 -6.09 1.92
C ASN A 256 -5.79 -5.88 1.68
N ALA A 257 -6.48 -5.34 2.66
CA ALA A 257 -7.92 -5.10 2.60
C ALA A 257 -8.29 -3.73 3.17
N VAL A 258 -9.40 -3.19 2.69
CA VAL A 258 -10.00 -1.95 3.20
C VAL A 258 -11.28 -2.32 3.94
N LEU A 259 -11.42 -1.81 5.16
CA LEU A 259 -12.59 -2.04 5.99
C LEU A 259 -13.82 -1.35 5.36
N LEU A 260 -14.92 -2.08 5.27
CA LEU A 260 -16.21 -1.54 4.80
C LEU A 260 -16.90 -0.90 6.01
N VAL A 261 -16.74 0.41 6.17
CA VAL A 261 -17.21 1.19 7.33
C VAL A 261 -18.72 1.33 7.32
#